data_AF-A0AAV7VHN1-F1
#
_entry.id   AF-A0AAV7VHN1-F1
#
_cell.length_a   1.000
_cell.length_b   1.000
_cell.length_c   1.000
_cell.angle_alpha   90.00
_cell.angle_beta   90.00
_cell.angle_gamma   90.00
#
_symmetry.space_group_name_H-M   'P 1'
#
loop_
_entity.id
_entity.type
_entity.pdbx_description
1 polymer ?
#
loop_
_entity_poly.entity_id
_entity_poly.type
_entity_poly.pdbx_seq_one_letter_code
_entity_poly.pdbx_strand_id
1 'polypeptide(L)'
;MGVLTGESSVQYETLVVEDADTRNGRHNGWDLVQQAFVQLTQEIKELFTTSEENQKDIQATCSSLEAKIQTLTLHTQDLEDGFQDLQTVVQENSRELMCFKLSEKDLFASQERIENNARRNNVRILCVKEGMEEADVKIFVINLLKNSFPQDSLMDIPEA
;
A
#
# COMPACT_ATOMS: atom_id res chain seq x y z
N MET A 1 1.45 14.06 32.39
CA MET A 1 0.01 14.40 32.34
C MET A 1 -0.42 14.80 33.74
N GLY A 2 -0.81 16.05 33.92
CA GLY A 2 -1.06 16.65 35.24
C GLY A 2 -2.38 16.16 35.84
N VAL A 3 -2.31 15.62 37.05
CA VAL A 3 -3.47 15.26 37.86
C VAL A 3 -3.93 16.53 38.58
N LEU A 4 -5.08 17.07 38.20
CA LEU A 4 -5.76 18.15 38.92
C LEU A 4 -6.78 17.50 39.87
N THR A 5 -6.34 17.13 41.07
CA THR A 5 -7.23 16.80 42.19
C THR A 5 -7.71 18.10 42.82
N GLY A 6 -8.80 18.65 42.28
CA GLY A 6 -9.51 19.77 42.88
C GLY A 6 -10.48 19.28 43.95
N GLU A 7 -9.99 19.03 45.16
CA GLU A 7 -10.85 18.88 46.33
C GLU A 7 -11.43 20.25 46.69
N SER A 8 -12.60 20.57 46.15
CA SER A 8 -13.35 21.76 46.55
C SER A 8 -14.25 21.39 47.74
N SER A 9 -13.72 21.55 48.95
CA SER A 9 -14.51 21.47 50.19
C SER A 9 -15.44 22.69 50.25
N VAL A 10 -16.71 22.50 49.89
CA VAL A 10 -17.73 23.54 50.04
C VAL A 10 -18.21 23.53 51.49
N GLN A 11 -17.74 24.50 52.28
CA GLN A 11 -18.28 24.78 53.60
C GLN A 11 -19.64 25.49 53.44
N TYR A 12 -20.71 24.86 53.91
CA TYR A 12 -22.03 25.48 53.97
C TYR A 12 -22.09 26.42 55.18
N GLU A 13 -22.13 27.72 54.92
CA GLU A 13 -22.30 28.75 55.94
C GLU A 13 -23.80 28.81 56.32
N THR A 14 -24.12 28.38 57.54
CA THR A 14 -25.48 28.43 58.10
C THR A 14 -25.85 29.88 58.36
N LEU A 15 -26.73 30.45 57.52
CA LEU A 15 -27.32 31.77 57.73
C LEU A 15 -28.27 31.75 58.94
N VAL A 16 -27.83 32.33 60.05
CA VAL A 16 -28.68 32.63 61.21
C VAL A 16 -29.44 33.92 60.89
N VAL A 17 -30.76 33.82 60.71
CA VAL A 17 -31.63 34.98 60.50
C VAL A 17 -32.16 35.44 61.86
N GLU A 18 -31.76 36.64 62.28
CA GLU A 18 -32.29 37.31 63.49
C GLU A 18 -33.74 37.76 63.29
N ASP A 19 -34.60 37.41 64.25
CA ASP A 19 -36.03 37.73 64.29
C ASP A 19 -36.28 39.24 64.50
N ALA A 20 -36.99 39.86 63.55
CA ALA A 20 -37.59 41.18 63.74
C ALA A 20 -39.12 41.06 63.67
N ASP A 21 -39.78 41.29 64.81
CA ASP A 21 -41.23 41.32 65.02
C ASP A 21 -42.02 42.11 63.95
N THR A 22 -42.95 41.45 63.25
CA THR A 22 -44.27 42.02 62.92
C THR A 22 -45.31 40.90 62.75
N ARG A 23 -46.39 40.99 63.52
CA ARG A 23 -47.45 39.98 63.62
C ARG A 23 -48.51 40.14 62.52
N ASN A 24 -48.93 38.99 61.97
CA ASN A 24 -50.19 38.71 61.26
C ASN A 24 -50.29 38.78 59.73
N GLY A 25 -49.18 38.93 58.99
CA GLY A 25 -49.16 38.70 57.54
C GLY A 25 -47.95 37.90 57.01
N ARG A 26 -47.00 37.56 57.89
CA ARG A 26 -45.67 37.03 57.51
C ARG A 26 -45.54 35.51 57.41
N HIS A 27 -46.44 34.73 58.02
CA HIS A 27 -46.31 33.26 58.00
C HIS A 27 -46.42 32.68 56.58
N ASN A 28 -47.42 33.11 55.79
CA ASN A 28 -47.61 32.56 54.44
C ASN A 28 -46.46 32.90 53.47
N GLY A 29 -45.80 34.05 53.65
CA GLY A 29 -44.68 34.47 52.79
C GLY A 29 -43.40 33.69 53.08
N TRP A 30 -43.14 33.40 54.36
CA TRP A 30 -41.99 32.60 54.76
C TRP A 30 -42.12 31.13 54.34
N ASP A 31 -43.31 30.55 54.44
CA ASP A 31 -43.58 29.17 53.99
C ASP A 31 -43.35 29.01 52.48
N LEU A 32 -43.74 30.01 51.68
CA LEU A 32 -43.49 30.02 50.22
C LEU A 32 -42.00 30.10 49.88
N VAL A 33 -41.23 30.91 50.62
CA VAL A 33 -39.78 31.02 50.45
C VAL A 33 -39.10 29.70 50.83
N GLN A 34 -39.53 29.08 51.93
CA GLN A 34 -39.01 27.79 52.37
C GLN A 34 -39.31 26.68 51.36
N GLN A 35 -40.52 26.65 50.79
CA GLN A 35 -40.89 25.70 49.74
C GLN A 35 -40.05 25.90 48.46
N ALA A 36 -39.85 27.15 48.04
CA ALA A 36 -39.00 27.47 46.90
C ALA A 36 -37.54 27.03 47.11
N PHE A 37 -37.01 27.21 48.33
CA PHE A 37 -35.66 26.77 48.67
C PHE A 37 -35.50 25.25 48.64
N VAL A 38 -36.50 24.51 49.16
CA VAL A 38 -36.51 23.04 49.09
C VAL A 38 -36.56 22.56 47.65
N GLN A 39 -37.41 23.17 46.82
CA GLN A 39 -37.51 22.84 45.40
C GLN A 39 -36.19 23.10 44.66
N LEU A 40 -35.59 24.28 44.85
CA LEU A 40 -34.31 24.63 44.24
C LEU A 40 -33.19 23.67 44.69
N THR A 41 -33.17 23.29 45.96
CA THR A 41 -32.20 22.32 46.49
C THR A 41 -32.36 20.95 45.82
N GLN A 42 -33.60 20.52 45.58
CA GLN A 42 -33.88 19.26 44.89
C GLN A 42 -33.47 19.31 43.42
N GLU A 43 -33.81 20.38 42.70
CA GLU A 43 -33.40 20.59 41.31
C GLU A 43 -31.87 20.61 41.16
N ILE A 44 -31.16 21.27 42.09
CA ILE A 44 -29.69 21.28 42.11
C ILE A 44 -29.14 19.87 42.30
N LYS A 45 -29.71 19.06 43.21
CA LYS A 45 -29.27 17.67 43.41
C LYS A 45 -29.47 16.81 42.17
N GLU A 46 -30.61 16.94 41.51
CA GLU A 46 -30.92 16.20 40.28
C GLU A 46 -29.98 16.61 39.12
N LEU A 47 -29.64 17.90 39.03
CA LEU A 47 -28.63 18.39 38.08
C LEU A 47 -27.24 17.80 38.38
N PHE A 48 -26.84 17.72 39.65
CA PHE A 48 -25.57 17.10 40.04
C PHE A 48 -25.53 15.61 39.68
N THR A 49 -26.57 14.84 39.98
CA THR A 49 -26.60 13.41 39.63
C THR A 49 -26.56 13.20 38.12
N THR A 50 -27.32 14.00 37.36
CA THR A 50 -27.29 13.96 35.88
C THR A 50 -25.91 14.31 35.34
N SER A 51 -25.25 15.32 35.91
CA SER A 51 -23.90 15.72 35.52
C SER A 51 -22.87 14.61 35.78
N GLU A 52 -22.97 13.93 36.92
CA GLU A 52 -22.08 12.81 37.26
C GLU A 52 -22.28 11.61 36.32
N GLU A 53 -23.53 11.29 35.98
CA GLU A 53 -23.84 10.23 35.01
C GLU A 53 -23.28 10.55 33.62
N ASN A 54 -23.52 11.76 33.12
CA ASN A 54 -22.97 12.23 31.85
C ASN A 54 -21.44 12.18 31.84
N GLN A 55 -20.79 12.54 32.95
CA GLN A 55 -19.33 12.47 33.06
C GLN A 55 -18.82 11.03 32.94
N LYS A 56 -19.51 10.07 33.58
CA LYS A 56 -19.17 8.64 33.47
C LYS A 56 -19.34 8.13 32.04
N ASP A 57 -20.41 8.50 31.36
CA ASP A 57 -20.67 8.08 29.97
C ASP A 57 -19.65 8.65 28.99
N ILE A 58 -19.29 9.93 29.15
CA ILE A 58 -18.22 10.57 28.38
C ILE A 58 -16.90 9.83 28.61
N GLN A 59 -16.56 9.54 29.87
CA GLN A 59 -15.33 8.84 30.20
C GLN A 59 -15.29 7.43 29.59
N ALA A 60 -16.39 6.69 29.66
CA ALA A 60 -16.50 5.36 29.04
C ALA A 60 -16.34 5.43 27.52
N THR A 61 -16.96 6.43 26.89
CA THR A 61 -16.86 6.65 25.44
C THR A 61 -15.43 7.01 25.02
N CYS A 62 -14.77 7.91 25.77
CA CYS A 62 -13.38 8.28 25.54
C CYS A 62 -12.45 7.07 25.65
N SER A 63 -12.56 6.27 26.71
CA SER A 63 -11.76 5.04 26.86
C SER A 63 -11.98 4.05 25.71
N SER A 64 -13.23 3.92 25.24
CA SER A 64 -13.55 3.06 24.09
C SER A 64 -12.92 3.57 22.79
N LEU A 65 -12.97 4.89 22.56
CA LEU A 65 -12.36 5.52 21.39
C LEU A 65 -10.83 5.41 21.42
N GLU A 66 -10.20 5.62 22.57
CA GLU A 66 -8.76 5.45 22.75
C GLU A 66 -8.31 4.02 22.40
N ALA A 67 -9.05 3.00 22.88
CA ALA A 67 -8.76 1.62 22.54
C ALA A 67 -8.87 1.36 21.02
N LYS A 68 -9.91 1.89 20.37
CA LYS A 68 -10.09 1.75 18.92
C LYS A 68 -8.98 2.46 18.12
N ILE A 69 -8.57 3.65 18.57
CA ILE A 69 -7.46 4.38 17.95
C ILE A 69 -6.17 3.56 18.06
N GLN A 70 -5.87 2.98 19.23
CA GLN A 70 -4.70 2.12 19.40
C GLN A 70 -4.74 0.90 18.47
N THR A 71 -5.89 0.24 18.33
CA THR A 71 -6.04 -0.88 17.38
C THR A 71 -5.81 -0.43 15.94
N LEU A 72 -6.36 0.71 15.53
CA LEU A 72 -6.15 1.25 14.18
C LEU A 72 -4.70 1.64 13.91
N THR A 73 -4.00 2.19 14.91
CA THR A 73 -2.58 2.50 14.81
C THR A 73 -1.74 1.25 14.57
N LEU A 74 -1.97 0.19 15.35
CA LEU A 74 -1.28 -1.09 15.18
C LEU A 74 -1.54 -1.68 13.79
N HIS A 75 -2.81 -1.71 13.36
CA HIS A 75 -3.16 -2.22 12.04
C HIS A 75 -2.55 -1.39 10.90
N THR A 76 -2.41 -0.07 11.09
CA THR A 76 -1.74 0.80 10.11
C THR A 76 -0.25 0.48 10.03
N GLN A 77 0.40 0.27 11.16
CA GLN A 77 1.81 -0.14 11.21
C GLN A 77 2.03 -1.48 10.50
N ASP A 78 1.17 -2.48 10.76
CA ASP A 78 1.27 -3.80 10.11
C ASP A 78 1.13 -3.69 8.57
N LEU A 79 0.25 -2.81 8.09
CA LEU A 79 0.09 -2.55 6.67
C LEU A 79 1.30 -1.83 6.06
N GLU A 80 1.89 -0.88 6.78
CA GLU A 80 3.11 -0.17 6.35
C GLU A 80 4.29 -1.13 6.23
N ASP A 81 4.48 -1.99 7.23
CA ASP A 81 5.53 -3.01 7.24
C ASP A 81 5.31 -4.00 6.08
N GLY A 82 4.08 -4.48 5.88
CA GLY A 82 3.74 -5.37 4.77
C GLY A 82 3.93 -4.73 3.39
N PHE A 83 3.68 -3.41 3.26
CA PHE A 83 3.94 -2.67 2.02
C PHE A 83 5.44 -2.57 1.73
N GLN A 84 6.26 -2.37 2.77
CA GLN A 84 7.71 -2.31 2.65
C GLN A 84 8.31 -3.66 2.18
N ASP A 85 7.79 -4.77 2.72
CA ASP A 85 8.18 -6.12 2.29
C ASP A 85 7.82 -6.36 0.82
N LEU A 86 6.60 -6.03 0.42
CA LEU A 86 6.15 -6.14 -0.97
C LEU A 86 7.00 -5.29 -1.93
N GLN A 87 7.36 -4.07 -1.51
CA GLN A 87 8.22 -3.20 -2.31
C GLN A 87 9.59 -3.85 -2.55
N THR A 88 10.15 -4.50 -1.52
CA THR A 88 11.43 -5.23 -1.62
C THR A 88 11.33 -6.37 -2.63
N VAL A 89 10.28 -7.20 -2.54
CA VAL A 89 10.05 -8.32 -3.47
C VAL A 89 9.89 -7.82 -4.92
N VAL A 90 9.16 -6.72 -5.13
CA VAL A 90 8.98 -6.14 -6.47
C VAL A 90 10.31 -5.65 -7.05
N GLN A 91 11.18 -5.05 -6.23
CA GLN A 91 12.50 -4.61 -6.66
C GLN A 91 13.40 -5.80 -7.03
N GLU A 92 13.41 -6.86 -6.23
CA GLU A 92 14.16 -8.08 -6.52
C GLU A 92 13.70 -8.73 -7.82
N ASN A 93 12.39 -8.93 -7.98
CA ASN A 93 11.81 -9.49 -9.21
C ASN A 93 12.13 -8.63 -10.44
N SER A 94 12.12 -7.30 -10.30
CA SER A 94 12.49 -6.39 -11.39
C SER A 94 13.95 -6.56 -11.80
N ARG A 95 14.84 -6.77 -10.84
CA ARG A 95 16.26 -7.04 -11.09
C ARG A 95 16.46 -8.39 -11.78
N GLU A 96 15.78 -9.43 -11.32
CA GLU A 96 15.85 -10.76 -11.95
C GLU A 96 15.32 -10.74 -13.38
N LEU A 97 14.21 -10.06 -13.63
CA LEU A 97 13.65 -9.90 -14.98
C LEU A 97 14.65 -9.22 -15.93
N MET A 98 15.43 -8.25 -15.44
CA MET A 98 16.49 -7.62 -16.24
C MET A 98 17.60 -8.61 -16.59
N CYS A 99 18.03 -9.44 -15.64
CA CYS A 99 19.01 -10.50 -15.90
C CYS A 99 18.48 -11.50 -16.95
N PHE A 100 17.22 -11.94 -16.83
CA PHE A 100 16.61 -12.84 -17.80
C PHE A 100 16.55 -12.23 -19.21
N LYS A 101 16.19 -10.95 -19.33
CA LYS A 101 16.18 -10.25 -20.63
C LYS A 101 17.56 -10.15 -21.27
N LEU A 102 18.62 -9.99 -20.48
CA LEU A 102 19.99 -10.00 -20.99
C LEU A 102 20.37 -11.40 -21.46
N SER A 103 20.10 -12.42 -20.65
CA SER A 103 20.35 -13.82 -21.01
C SER A 103 19.59 -14.25 -22.27
N GLU A 104 18.33 -13.81 -22.44
CA GLU A 104 17.53 -14.05 -23.64
C GLU A 104 18.22 -13.48 -24.88
N LYS A 105 18.71 -12.24 -24.81
CA LYS A 105 19.46 -11.62 -25.94
C LYS A 105 20.72 -12.38 -26.29
N ASP A 106 21.47 -12.84 -25.30
CA ASP A 106 22.69 -13.63 -25.51
C ASP A 106 22.38 -14.98 -26.17
N LEU A 107 21.29 -15.63 -25.75
CA LEU A 107 20.82 -16.87 -26.35
C LEU A 107 20.39 -16.67 -27.81
N PHE A 108 19.66 -15.59 -28.13
CA PHE A 108 19.31 -15.27 -29.51
C PHE A 108 20.56 -15.02 -30.38
N ALA A 109 21.53 -14.25 -29.88
CA ALA A 109 22.78 -14.00 -30.59
C ALA A 109 23.58 -15.30 -30.80
N SER A 110 23.58 -16.20 -29.82
CA SER A 110 24.21 -17.52 -29.92
C SER A 110 23.52 -18.40 -30.97
N GLN A 111 22.18 -18.43 -30.97
CA GLN A 111 21.38 -19.16 -31.95
C GLN A 111 21.71 -18.69 -33.37
N GLU A 112 21.70 -17.38 -33.62
CA GLU A 112 22.03 -16.81 -34.93
C GLU A 112 23.44 -17.23 -35.40
N ARG A 113 24.43 -17.21 -34.51
CA ARG A 113 25.80 -17.69 -34.82
C ARG A 113 25.82 -19.16 -35.21
N ILE A 114 25.10 -20.01 -34.48
CA ILE A 114 25.03 -21.45 -34.76
C ILE A 114 24.34 -21.70 -36.10
N GLU A 115 23.23 -21.03 -36.37
CA GLU A 115 22.50 -21.16 -37.63
C GLU A 115 23.35 -20.72 -38.83
N ASN A 116 24.05 -19.60 -38.70
CA ASN A 116 24.97 -19.11 -39.73
C ASN A 116 26.13 -20.08 -39.95
N ASN A 117 26.72 -20.62 -38.88
CA ASN A 117 27.79 -21.63 -38.99
C ASN A 117 27.30 -22.91 -39.66
N ALA A 118 26.10 -23.38 -39.33
CA ALA A 118 25.51 -24.58 -39.94
C ALA A 118 25.22 -24.40 -41.44
N ARG A 119 24.93 -23.16 -41.88
CA ARG A 119 24.66 -22.83 -43.29
C ARG A 119 25.86 -22.30 -44.06
N ARG A 120 27.02 -22.12 -43.41
CA ARG A 120 28.21 -21.45 -43.98
C ARG A 120 28.67 -22.06 -45.31
N ASN A 121 28.56 -23.37 -45.44
CA ASN A 121 28.98 -24.12 -46.63
C ASN A 121 27.81 -24.52 -47.53
N ASN A 122 26.59 -24.07 -47.22
CA ASN A 122 25.40 -24.39 -47.98
C ASN A 122 25.14 -23.27 -49.00
N VAL A 123 25.07 -23.65 -50.27
CA VAL A 123 24.70 -22.72 -51.35
C VAL A 123 23.27 -23.03 -51.78
N ARG A 124 22.43 -21.99 -51.87
CA ARG A 124 21.09 -22.09 -52.45
C ARG A 124 21.16 -21.71 -53.92
N ILE A 125 20.82 -22.64 -54.80
CA ILE A 125 20.72 -22.40 -56.24
C ILE A 125 19.23 -22.25 -56.57
N LEU A 126 18.84 -21.10 -57.09
CA LEU A 126 17.45 -20.78 -57.45
C LEU A 126 17.19 -21.11 -58.92
N CYS A 127 15.91 -21.25 -59.28
CA CYS A 127 15.45 -21.47 -60.66
C CYS A 127 15.89 -22.81 -61.30
N VAL A 128 16.08 -23.84 -60.48
CA VAL A 128 16.29 -25.23 -60.96
C VAL A 128 14.94 -25.81 -61.39
N LYS A 129 14.89 -26.56 -62.50
CA LYS A 129 13.66 -27.21 -62.97
C LYS A 129 13.17 -28.23 -61.93
N GLU A 130 11.87 -28.19 -61.63
CA GLU A 130 11.22 -29.14 -60.73
C GLU A 130 11.32 -30.58 -61.25
N GLY A 131 11.46 -31.54 -60.34
CA GLY A 131 11.59 -32.98 -60.66
C GLY A 131 13.02 -33.50 -60.86
N MET A 132 14.04 -32.65 -60.71
CA MET A 132 15.44 -33.10 -60.64
C MET A 132 15.77 -33.60 -59.23
N GLU A 133 16.13 -34.88 -59.11
CA GLU A 133 16.51 -35.50 -57.83
C GLU A 133 17.91 -36.11 -57.90
N GLU A 134 18.56 -36.22 -56.74
CA GLU A 134 19.81 -36.95 -56.50
C GLU A 134 20.92 -36.76 -57.57
N ALA A 135 21.01 -37.69 -58.53
CA ALA A 135 22.05 -37.72 -59.56
C ALA A 135 21.92 -36.58 -60.57
N ASP A 136 20.70 -36.19 -60.92
CA ASP A 136 20.44 -35.11 -61.88
C ASP A 136 20.91 -33.76 -61.33
N VAL A 137 20.72 -33.54 -60.03
CA VAL A 137 21.19 -32.34 -59.33
C VAL A 137 22.71 -32.27 -59.34
N LYS A 138 23.42 -33.38 -59.11
CA LYS A 138 24.89 -33.41 -59.16
C LYS A 138 25.42 -33.08 -60.56
N ILE A 139 24.83 -33.68 -61.61
CA ILE A 139 25.21 -33.41 -63.00
C ILE A 139 24.94 -31.94 -63.34
N PHE A 140 23.79 -31.41 -62.93
CA PHE A 140 23.43 -30.01 -63.10
C PHE A 140 24.47 -29.07 -62.47
N VAL A 141 24.84 -29.30 -61.20
CA VAL A 141 25.83 -28.47 -60.49
C VAL A 141 27.21 -28.54 -61.17
N ILE A 142 27.67 -29.72 -61.59
CA ILE A 142 28.94 -29.87 -62.30
C ILE A 142 28.95 -29.07 -63.61
N ASN A 143 27.86 -29.17 -64.40
CA ASN A 143 27.75 -28.43 -65.66
C ASN A 143 27.66 -26.92 -65.43
N LEU A 144 26.93 -26.49 -64.39
CA LEU A 144 26.86 -25.08 -63.99
C LEU A 144 28.25 -24.53 -63.66
N LEU A 145 29.04 -25.26 -62.87
CA LEU A 145 30.40 -24.85 -62.50
C LEU A 145 31.32 -24.77 -63.72
N LYS A 146 31.32 -25.78 -64.59
CA LYS A 146 32.17 -25.82 -65.80
C LYS A 146 31.87 -24.66 -66.76
N ASN A 147 30.60 -24.29 -66.90
CA ASN A 147 30.19 -23.21 -67.80
C ASN A 147 30.42 -21.82 -67.19
N SER A 148 30.27 -21.68 -65.87
CA SER A 148 30.38 -20.38 -65.17
C SER A 148 31.83 -20.02 -64.81
N PHE A 149 32.69 -21.03 -64.62
CA PHE A 149 34.10 -20.86 -64.29
C PHE A 149 34.98 -21.68 -65.27
N PRO A 150 35.20 -21.21 -66.50
CA PRO A 150 36.10 -21.87 -67.43
C PRO A 150 37.53 -21.87 -66.86
N GLN A 151 38.19 -23.03 -66.89
CA GLN A 151 39.50 -23.24 -66.24
C GLN A 151 40.64 -22.34 -66.75
N ASP A 152 40.47 -21.66 -67.88
CA ASP A 152 41.47 -20.77 -68.47
C ASP A 152 41.59 -19.41 -67.75
N SER A 153 40.74 -19.10 -66.76
CA SER A 153 40.76 -17.80 -66.05
C SER A 153 41.45 -17.82 -64.67
N LEU A 154 42.18 -18.87 -64.30
CA LEU A 154 42.75 -19.07 -62.95
C LEU A 154 44.30 -19.09 -62.93
N MET A 155 44.95 -18.25 -63.73
CA MET A 155 46.40 -18.02 -63.67
C MET A 155 46.71 -16.54 -63.90
N ASP A 156 46.49 -15.72 -62.89
CA ASP A 156 47.15 -14.40 -62.70
C ASP A 156 46.90 -13.97 -61.24
N ILE A 157 47.46 -14.71 -60.29
CA ILE A 157 47.65 -14.21 -58.92
C ILE A 157 49.10 -13.72 -58.86
N PRO A 158 49.35 -12.40 -58.72
CA PRO A 158 50.71 -11.90 -58.55
C PRO A 158 51.27 -12.45 -57.23
N GLU A 159 52.45 -13.06 -57.29
CA GLU A 159 53.23 -13.37 -56.08
C GLU A 159 53.45 -12.09 -55.27
N ALA A 160 53.11 -12.15 -53.98
CA ALA A 160 53.41 -11.13 -52.98
C ALA A 160 54.43 -11.67 -51.99
#